data_AF-J9GL80-F1
#
_entry.id   AF-J9GL80-F1
#
_cell.length_a   1.000
_cell.length_b   1.000
_cell.length_c   1.000
_cell.angle_alpha   90.00
_cell.angle_beta   90.00
_cell.angle_gamma   90.00
#
_symmetry.space_group_name_H-M   'P 1'
#
loop_
_entity.id
_entity.type
_entity.pdbx_description
1 polymer ?
#
loop_
_entity_poly.entity_id
_entity_poly.type
_entity_poly.pdbx_seq_one_letter_code
_entity_poly.pdbx_strand_id
1 'polypeptide(L)'
;MNKKDVCATKIAYVRFTEDDLADLDNQVRRVGASSRGAYIRSLIKGVRPVELPPADYVALIDELTKLRRSIDTMAARAADNKASALSPVEYYTLSSLTALTLQKIRLAALPQQYHLPEDMSHE
;
A
#
# COMPACT_ATOMS: atom_id res chain seq x y z
N MET A 1 18.06 -35.25 21.58
CA MET A 1 16.95 -34.31 21.34
C MET A 1 17.57 -32.91 21.21
N ASN A 2 17.65 -32.37 19.99
CA ASN A 2 18.37 -31.14 19.67
C ASN A 2 17.72 -29.92 20.34
N LYS A 3 18.49 -29.21 21.17
CA LYS A 3 18.14 -27.86 21.62
C LYS A 3 18.13 -26.99 20.38
N LYS A 4 16.95 -26.55 19.94
CA LYS A 4 16.83 -25.56 18.88
C LYS A 4 17.66 -24.34 19.31
N ASP A 5 18.62 -23.95 18.49
CA ASP A 5 19.37 -22.72 18.66
C ASP A 5 18.37 -21.56 18.77
N VAL A 6 18.12 -21.14 20.00
CA VAL A 6 17.36 -19.92 20.29
C VAL A 6 18.17 -18.81 19.64
N CYS A 7 17.60 -18.15 18.63
CA CYS A 7 18.20 -17.05 17.89
C CYS A 7 19.00 -16.17 18.85
N ALA A 8 20.34 -16.18 18.73
CA ALA A 8 21.25 -15.53 19.67
C ALA A 8 20.98 -14.03 19.66
N THR A 9 20.13 -13.57 20.60
CA THR A 9 19.65 -12.20 20.64
C THR A 9 20.55 -11.40 21.57
N LYS A 10 21.15 -10.32 21.07
CA LYS A 10 21.91 -9.35 21.88
C LYS A 10 21.03 -8.14 22.18
N ILE A 11 21.16 -7.60 23.39
CA ILE A 11 20.44 -6.39 23.82
C ILE A 11 21.30 -5.16 23.50
N ALA A 12 20.69 -4.15 22.90
CA ALA A 12 21.27 -2.84 22.70
C ALA A 12 20.36 -1.79 23.37
N TYR A 13 20.97 -0.83 24.05
CA TYR A 13 20.26 0.28 24.69
C TYR A 13 20.47 1.55 23.87
N VAL A 14 19.38 2.27 23.61
CA VAL A 14 19.38 3.56 22.91
C VAL A 14 18.67 4.56 23.82
N ARG A 15 19.27 5.75 23.99
CA ARG A 15 18.66 6.84 24.75
C ARG A 15 17.83 7.70 23.80
N PHE A 16 16.61 7.99 24.19
CA PHE A 16 15.70 8.88 23.48
C PHE A 16 15.33 10.05 24.41
N THR A 17 15.09 11.22 23.82
CA THR A 17 14.34 12.27 24.50
C THR A 17 12.86 11.87 24.59
N GLU A 18 12.05 12.58 25.37
CA GLU A 18 10.60 12.33 25.44
C GLU A 18 9.94 12.55 24.07
N ASP A 19 10.33 13.61 23.37
CA ASP A 19 9.80 13.95 22.04
C ASP A 19 10.16 12.86 21.01
N ASP A 20 11.43 12.43 20.96
CA ASP A 20 11.86 11.39 20.02
C ASP A 20 11.14 10.05 20.28
N LEU A 21 10.87 9.74 21.55
CA LEU A 21 10.17 8.51 21.92
C LEU A 21 8.70 8.57 21.50
N ALA A 22 8.05 9.73 21.65
CA ALA A 22 6.69 9.95 21.19
C ALA A 22 6.59 9.86 19.66
N ASP A 23 7.56 10.41 18.94
CA ASP A 23 7.65 10.33 17.49
C ASP A 23 7.86 8.89 17.00
N LEU A 24 8.74 8.13 17.66
CA LEU A 24 8.92 6.71 17.38
C LEU A 24 7.62 5.93 17.58
N ASP A 25 6.87 6.23 18.63
CA ASP A 25 5.57 5.60 18.88
C ASP A 25 4.53 5.94 17.82
N ASN A 26 4.51 7.19 17.37
CA ASN A 26 3.66 7.61 16.27
C ASN A 26 4.02 6.88 14.97
N GLN A 27 5.30 6.74 14.65
CA GLN A 27 5.76 6.01 13.46
C GLN A 27 5.40 4.52 13.53
N VAL A 28 5.64 3.87 14.67
CA VAL A 28 5.30 2.45 14.90
C VAL A 28 3.80 2.21 14.72
N ARG A 29 2.96 3.12 15.24
CA ARG A 29 1.50 3.04 15.09
C ARG A 29 1.06 3.23 13.65
N ARG A 30 1.63 4.23 12.97
CA ARG A 30 1.30 4.58 11.59
C ARG A 30 1.64 3.47 10.60
N VAL A 31 2.73 2.74 10.83
CA VAL A 31 3.17 1.60 9.99
C VAL A 31 2.69 0.25 10.53
N GLY A 32 1.98 0.23 11.66
CA GLY A 32 1.45 -0.97 12.32
C GLY A 32 2.52 -2.02 12.64
N ALA A 33 3.71 -1.58 13.00
CA ALA A 33 4.75 -2.48 13.46
C ALA A 33 4.36 -3.11 14.81
N SER A 34 4.65 -4.39 14.98
CA SER A 34 4.31 -5.13 16.21
C SER A 34 5.02 -4.62 17.47
N SER A 35 6.11 -3.87 17.31
CA SER A 35 6.85 -3.22 18.40
C SER A 35 7.83 -2.19 17.84
N ARG A 36 8.31 -1.28 18.69
CA ARG A 36 9.45 -0.37 18.41
C ARG A 36 10.65 -1.14 17.87
N GLY A 37 10.98 -2.27 18.49
CA GLY A 37 12.07 -3.12 18.05
C GLY A 37 11.85 -3.73 16.66
N ALA A 38 10.61 -4.08 16.29
CA ALA A 38 10.30 -4.56 14.94
C ALA A 38 10.46 -3.45 13.90
N TYR A 39 10.05 -2.23 14.22
CA TYR A 39 10.26 -1.06 13.39
C TYR A 39 11.77 -0.78 13.17
N ILE A 40 12.53 -0.68 14.26
CA ILE A 40 13.99 -0.44 14.21
C ILE A 40 14.72 -1.55 13.44
N ARG A 41 14.38 -2.84 13.68
CA ARG A 41 14.97 -3.95 12.93
C ARG A 41 14.67 -3.90 11.44
N SER A 42 13.52 -3.37 11.05
CA SER A 42 13.17 -3.19 9.63
C SER A 42 14.05 -2.12 9.01
N LEU A 43 14.23 -0.99 9.71
CA LEU A 43 15.14 0.09 9.28
C LEU A 43 16.59 -0.37 9.17
N ILE A 44 17.09 -1.15 10.13
CA ILE A 44 18.46 -1.73 10.09
C ILE A 44 18.66 -2.61 8.84
N LYS A 45 17.59 -3.29 8.37
CA LYS A 45 17.62 -4.11 7.15
C LYS A 45 17.45 -3.30 5.86
N GLY A 46 17.39 -1.96 5.95
CA GLY A 46 17.11 -1.09 4.81
C GLY A 46 15.65 -1.13 4.33
N VAL A 47 14.75 -1.77 5.09
CA VAL A 47 13.33 -1.83 4.76
C VAL A 47 12.62 -0.69 5.48
N ARG A 48 12.12 0.29 4.72
CA ARG A 48 11.30 1.38 5.27
C ARG A 48 9.84 0.92 5.40
N PRO A 49 9.30 0.77 6.62
CA PRO A 49 7.92 0.32 6.79
C PRO A 49 6.95 1.35 6.20
N VAL A 50 6.02 0.88 5.36
CA VAL A 50 5.02 1.74 4.73
C VAL A 50 3.88 1.97 5.70
N GLU A 51 3.30 3.17 5.66
CA GLU A 51 2.11 3.49 6.45
C GLU A 51 0.97 2.53 6.11
N LEU A 52 0.17 2.16 7.12
CA LEU A 52 -1.01 1.36 6.83
C LEU A 52 -1.94 2.16 5.93
N PRO A 53 -2.57 1.48 4.96
CA PRO A 53 -3.70 2.08 4.27
C PRO A 53 -4.76 2.50 5.29
N PRO A 54 -5.53 3.58 5.03
CA PRO A 54 -6.68 3.94 5.84
C PRO A 54 -7.57 2.71 6.11
N ALA A 55 -8.23 2.66 7.28
CA ALA A 55 -9.07 1.50 7.64
C ALA A 55 -10.12 1.17 6.55
N ASP A 56 -10.63 2.20 5.88
CA ASP A 56 -11.63 2.08 4.83
C ASP A 56 -11.04 1.72 3.45
N TYR A 57 -9.71 1.61 3.31
CA TYR A 57 -9.06 1.27 2.05
C TYR A 57 -9.54 -0.07 1.51
N VAL A 58 -9.70 -1.09 2.36
CA VAL A 58 -10.18 -2.41 1.93
C VAL A 58 -11.61 -2.32 1.39
N ALA A 59 -12.47 -1.56 2.06
CA ALA A 59 -13.84 -1.32 1.60
C ALA A 59 -13.86 -0.55 0.27
N LEU A 60 -13.01 0.47 0.14
CA LEU A 60 -12.85 1.24 -1.09
C LEU A 60 -12.36 0.38 -2.27
N ILE A 61 -11.42 -0.54 -2.03
CA ILE A 61 -10.94 -1.49 -3.05
C ILE A 61 -12.04 -2.48 -3.46
N ASP A 62 -12.86 -2.93 -2.52
CA ASP A 62 -14.02 -3.79 -2.82
C ASP A 62 -15.04 -3.05 -3.70
N GLU A 63 -15.37 -1.81 -3.37
CA GLU A 63 -16.26 -0.96 -4.18
C GLU A 63 -15.70 -0.70 -5.59
N LEU A 64 -14.40 -0.41 -5.71
CA LEU A 64 -13.75 -0.26 -7.01
C LEU A 64 -13.79 -1.56 -7.83
N THR A 65 -13.68 -2.72 -7.17
CA THR A 65 -13.77 -4.02 -7.82
C THR A 65 -15.18 -4.29 -8.33
N LYS A 66 -16.21 -3.93 -7.54
CA LYS A 66 -17.62 -4.00 -7.97
C LYS A 66 -17.89 -3.09 -9.17
N LEU A 67 -17.39 -1.85 -9.13
CA LEU A 67 -17.51 -0.90 -10.24
C LEU A 67 -16.91 -1.46 -11.53
N ARG A 68 -15.71 -2.04 -11.47
CA ARG A 68 -15.07 -2.70 -12.61
C ARG A 68 -15.97 -3.78 -13.23
N ARG A 69 -16.48 -4.69 -12.40
CA ARG A 69 -17.34 -5.80 -12.85
C ARG A 69 -18.62 -5.27 -13.52
N SER A 70 -19.19 -4.19 -12.98
CA SER A 70 -20.34 -3.52 -13.59
C SER A 70 -20.03 -3.01 -15.00
N ILE A 71 -18.90 -2.32 -15.16
CA ILE A 71 -18.45 -1.79 -16.47
C ILE A 71 -18.18 -2.93 -17.46
N ASP A 72 -17.46 -3.97 -17.05
CA ASP A 72 -17.18 -5.14 -17.89
C ASP A 72 -18.48 -5.82 -18.36
N THR A 73 -19.48 -5.91 -17.46
CA THR A 73 -20.80 -6.47 -17.78
C THR A 73 -21.58 -5.58 -18.75
N MET A 74 -21.59 -4.26 -18.54
CA MET A 74 -22.23 -3.30 -19.44
C MET A 74 -21.62 -3.37 -20.84
N ALA A 75 -20.29 -3.42 -20.92
CA ALA A 75 -19.57 -3.48 -22.16
C ALA A 75 -19.83 -4.82 -22.90
N ALA A 76 -19.86 -5.94 -22.17
CA ALA A 76 -20.18 -7.25 -22.75
C ALA A 76 -21.62 -7.28 -23.29
N ARG A 77 -22.59 -6.76 -22.53
CA ARG A 77 -23.98 -6.63 -23.00
C ARG A 77 -24.10 -5.72 -24.22
N ALA A 78 -23.34 -4.63 -24.28
CA ALA A 78 -23.30 -3.77 -25.45
C ALA A 78 -22.76 -4.54 -26.66
N ALA A 79 -21.67 -5.31 -26.52
CA ALA A 79 -21.13 -6.13 -27.60
C ALA A 79 -22.10 -7.23 -28.08
N ASP A 80 -22.83 -7.87 -27.16
CA ASP A 80 -23.81 -8.93 -27.49
C ASP A 80 -25.09 -8.39 -28.15
N ASN A 81 -25.46 -7.14 -27.85
CA ASN A 81 -26.62 -6.51 -28.47
C ASN A 81 -26.28 -6.26 -29.95
N LYS A 82 -26.87 -7.07 -30.87
CA LYS A 82 -26.71 -6.98 -32.34
C LYS A 82 -27.08 -5.62 -32.95
N ALA A 83 -27.47 -4.64 -32.14
CA ALA A 83 -27.75 -3.25 -32.49
C ALA A 83 -26.60 -2.27 -32.16
N SER A 84 -25.50 -2.73 -31.56
CA SER A 84 -24.46 -1.84 -31.04
C SER A 84 -23.40 -1.48 -32.09
N ALA A 85 -23.20 -0.18 -32.26
CA ALA A 85 -22.20 0.45 -33.10
C ALA A 85 -20.76 0.40 -32.53
N LEU A 86 -20.52 -0.34 -31.43
CA LEU A 86 -19.21 -0.41 -30.79
C LEU A 86 -18.35 -1.47 -31.47
N SER A 87 -17.30 -1.04 -32.15
CA SER A 87 -16.28 -1.93 -32.69
C SER A 87 -15.53 -2.66 -31.56
N PRO A 88 -14.98 -3.85 -31.81
CA PRO A 88 -14.14 -4.58 -30.85
C PRO A 88 -12.99 -3.72 -30.31
N VAL A 89 -12.43 -2.84 -31.13
CA VAL A 89 -11.36 -1.91 -30.75
C VAL A 89 -11.84 -0.91 -29.70
N GLU A 90 -13.00 -0.29 -29.90
CA GLU A 90 -13.59 0.65 -28.94
C GLU A 90 -13.88 -0.03 -27.60
N TYR A 91 -14.37 -1.27 -27.60
CA TYR A 91 -14.55 -2.06 -26.38
C TYR A 91 -13.23 -2.22 -25.60
N TYR A 92 -12.17 -2.69 -26.25
CA TYR A 92 -10.88 -2.90 -25.57
C TYR A 92 -10.26 -1.58 -25.08
N THR A 93 -10.45 -0.47 -25.80
CA THR A 93 -10.00 0.84 -25.35
C THR A 93 -10.71 1.30 -24.07
N LEU A 94 -12.04 1.14 -24.00
CA LEU A 94 -12.82 1.50 -22.81
C LEU A 94 -12.49 0.62 -21.60
N SER A 95 -12.30 -0.69 -21.82
CA SER A 95 -11.86 -1.61 -20.75
C SER A 95 -10.48 -1.22 -20.21
N SER A 96 -9.54 -0.89 -21.10
CA SER A 96 -8.19 -0.45 -20.73
C SER A 96 -8.19 0.87 -19.96
N LEU A 97 -8.99 1.86 -20.41
CA LEU A 97 -9.16 3.14 -19.71
C LEU A 97 -9.79 2.96 -18.33
N THR A 98 -10.75 2.04 -18.21
CA THR A 98 -11.38 1.71 -16.93
C THR A 98 -10.35 1.09 -15.97
N ALA A 99 -9.59 0.11 -16.44
CA ALA A 99 -8.52 -0.51 -15.64
C ALA A 99 -7.47 0.51 -15.18
N LEU A 100 -7.05 1.40 -16.07
CA LEU A 100 -6.10 2.48 -15.76
C LEU A 100 -6.66 3.46 -14.72
N THR A 101 -7.93 3.85 -14.86
CA THR A 101 -8.59 4.78 -13.93
C THR A 101 -8.69 4.18 -12.53
N LEU A 102 -9.08 2.90 -12.43
CA LEU A 102 -9.12 2.18 -11.16
C LEU A 102 -7.73 2.07 -10.51
N GLN A 103 -6.68 1.84 -11.31
CA GLN A 103 -5.31 1.82 -10.81
C GLN A 103 -4.90 3.18 -10.25
N LYS A 104 -5.25 4.28 -10.93
CA LYS A 104 -4.98 5.64 -10.43
C LYS A 104 -5.71 5.94 -9.12
N ILE A 105 -6.99 5.56 -9.00
CA ILE A 105 -7.75 5.75 -7.76
C ILE A 105 -7.12 4.94 -6.62
N ARG A 106 -6.72 3.69 -6.90
CA ARG A 106 -6.02 2.85 -5.92
C ARG A 106 -4.73 3.48 -5.41
N LEU A 107 -3.93 4.07 -6.30
CA LEU A 107 -2.69 4.76 -5.94
C LEU A 107 -2.97 6.05 -5.15
N ALA A 108 -4.02 6.79 -5.49
CA ALA A 108 -4.42 8.01 -4.78
C ALA A 108 -4.96 7.73 -3.37
N ALA A 109 -5.55 6.56 -3.14
CA ALA A 109 -6.05 6.14 -1.83
C ALA A 109 -4.96 5.58 -0.90
N LEU A 110 -3.75 5.33 -1.41
CA LEU A 110 -2.61 4.93 -0.61
C LEU A 110 -1.91 6.18 -0.04
N PRO A 111 -1.40 6.13 1.21
CA PRO A 111 -0.61 7.20 1.76
C PRO A 111 0.61 7.46 0.85
N GLN A 112 0.76 8.71 0.38
CA GLN A 112 1.90 9.13 -0.40
C GLN A 112 3.16 8.94 0.45
N GLN A 113 4.15 8.23 -0.08
CA GLN A 113 5.44 8.09 0.59
C GLN A 113 6.02 9.50 0.80
N TYR A 114 6.08 9.96 2.04
CA TYR A 114 6.87 11.15 2.38
C TYR A 114 8.35 10.81 2.15
N HIS A 115 8.87 11.25 1.00
CA HIS A 115 10.30 11.53 0.86
C HIS A 115 10.60 12.73 1.77
N LEU A 116 11.45 12.52 2.77
CA LEU A 116 12.13 13.63 3.42
C LEU A 116 13.04 14.30 2.38
N PRO A 117 13.28 15.62 2.47
CA PRO A 117 14.23 16.32 1.61
C PRO A 117 15.59 15.60 1.62
N GLU A 118 16.25 15.53 0.46
CA GLU A 118 17.54 14.83 0.27
C GLU A 118 18.74 15.50 0.99
N ASP A 119 18.51 16.47 1.87
CA ASP A 119 19.56 17.25 2.55
C ASP A 119 20.05 16.63 3.87
N MET A 120 20.30 15.32 3.87
CA MET A 120 21.13 14.67 4.90
C MET A 120 22.19 13.75 4.28
N SER A 121 22.61 14.06 3.05
CA SER A 121 23.88 13.61 2.50
C SER A 121 24.98 14.58 2.96
N HIS A 122 25.38 14.45 4.22
CA HIS A 122 26.64 15.02 4.67
C HIS A 122 27.78 14.12 4.19
N GLU A 123 28.48 14.57 3.14
CA GLU A 123 29.95 14.70 3.15
C GLU A 123 30.39 15.78 2.16
#